data_AF-A0A257JP75-F1
#
_entry.id   AF-A0A257JP75-F1
#
_cell.length_a   1.000
_cell.length_b   1.000
_cell.length_c   1.000
_cell.angle_alpha   90.00
_cell.angle_beta   90.00
_cell.angle_gamma   90.00
#
_symmetry.space_group_name_H-M   'P 1'
#
loop_
_entity.id
_entity.type
_entity.pdbx_description
1 polymer ?
#
loop_
_entity_poly.entity_id
_entity_poly.type
_entity_poly.pdbx_seq_one_letter_code
_entity_poly.pdbx_strand_id
1 'polypeptide(L)'
;NQHIKDSSKDFWERAIFVTAKGEPLNKAHSRYLESRIYGLALQINKVSLANSKAPTESPLSKAAMAHMEDFLRNLRLVLPALRFDFLTEQTKPKTSVLAVPSQTTAVYFKLTTKEVTARARQEAGDFIVEEGSDARSTWVGTTSADSTYGLLYASLVSQGIIGDRNGKRQFLQSYAFNSVSAAASVVTGRPTSGQGAWHMESDPSKNYSDYEQMLAAQSESEQVV
;
A
#
# COMPACT_ATOMS: atom_id res chain seq x y z
N ASN A 1 25.22 36.68 -5.95
CA ASN A 1 24.75 35.29 -6.05
C ASN A 1 23.82 34.97 -4.88
N GLN A 2 22.57 35.46 -4.95
CA GLN A 2 21.50 35.09 -4.02
C GLN A 2 20.72 33.93 -4.65
N HIS A 3 20.91 32.72 -4.15
CA HIS A 3 20.03 31.60 -4.46
C HIS A 3 18.77 31.74 -3.59
N ILE A 4 17.65 32.01 -4.24
CA ILE A 4 16.32 32.03 -3.63
C ILE A 4 16.01 30.60 -3.16
N LYS A 5 16.06 30.39 -1.85
CA LYS A 5 15.56 29.19 -1.18
C LYS A 5 14.07 29.41 -0.93
N ASP A 6 13.27 29.13 -1.94
CA ASP A 6 11.81 29.14 -1.82
C ASP A 6 11.38 27.81 -1.18
N SER A 7 11.23 27.82 0.15
CA SER A 7 10.84 26.68 1.00
C SER A 7 9.42 26.17 0.75
N SER A 8 8.71 26.72 -0.25
CA SER A 8 7.37 26.30 -0.66
C SER A 8 7.35 25.21 -1.75
N LYS A 9 8.52 24.79 -2.28
CA LYS A 9 8.64 23.85 -3.40
C LYS A 9 9.37 22.55 -3.11
N ASP A 10 9.61 22.25 -1.83
CA ASP A 10 10.30 21.03 -1.38
C ASP A 10 9.28 19.87 -1.21
N PHE A 11 8.52 19.58 -2.28
CA PHE A 11 7.40 18.62 -2.22
C PHE A 11 7.74 17.22 -2.76
N TRP A 12 8.95 17.01 -3.30
CA TRP A 12 9.34 15.75 -3.93
C TRP A 12 10.77 15.36 -3.55
N GLU A 13 10.94 14.09 -3.14
CA GLU A 13 12.26 13.52 -2.79
C GLU A 13 12.80 12.58 -3.87
N ARG A 14 11.92 12.05 -4.72
CA ARG A 14 12.26 11.05 -5.75
C ARG A 14 11.51 11.36 -7.04
N ALA A 15 12.19 11.15 -8.18
CA ALA A 15 11.62 11.30 -9.51
C ALA A 15 11.80 10.02 -10.32
N ILE A 16 10.78 9.65 -11.11
CA ILE A 16 10.83 8.51 -12.01
C ILE A 16 10.75 9.04 -13.43
N PHE A 17 11.79 8.79 -14.22
CA PHE A 17 11.81 9.11 -15.65
C PHE A 17 11.48 7.86 -16.45
N VAL A 18 10.45 7.98 -17.27
CA VAL A 18 9.95 6.88 -18.09
C VAL A 18 10.15 7.25 -19.55
N THR A 19 10.85 6.39 -20.29
CA THR A 19 11.11 6.58 -21.72
C THR A 19 10.57 5.39 -22.51
N ALA A 20 10.11 5.65 -23.73
CA ALA A 20 9.69 4.61 -24.65
C ALA A 20 10.85 4.27 -25.61
N LYS A 21 11.09 2.98 -25.82
CA LYS A 21 12.03 2.49 -26.84
C LYS A 21 11.23 2.18 -28.10
N GLY A 22 11.47 2.93 -29.18
CA GLY A 22 10.73 2.78 -30.44
C GLY A 22 9.96 4.07 -30.78
N GLU A 23 8.63 4.01 -30.74
CA GLU A 23 7.79 5.18 -31.03
C GLU A 23 7.90 6.22 -29.88
N PRO A 24 8.30 7.47 -30.17
CA PRO A 24 8.43 8.49 -29.15
C PRO A 24 7.06 8.85 -28.54
N LEU A 25 7.04 9.03 -27.22
CA LEU A 25 5.85 9.52 -26.51
C LEU A 25 5.59 10.97 -26.90
N ASN A 26 4.57 11.18 -27.74
CA ASN A 26 4.11 12.52 -28.10
C ASN A 26 3.23 13.11 -26.98
N LYS A 27 2.83 14.38 -27.14
CA LYS A 27 2.02 15.10 -26.16
C LYS A 27 0.65 14.45 -25.88
N ALA A 28 0.06 13.77 -26.87
CA ALA A 28 -1.22 13.10 -26.69
C ALA A 28 -1.05 11.80 -25.88
N HIS A 29 0.01 11.03 -26.17
CA HIS A 29 0.41 9.84 -25.43
C HIS A 29 0.70 10.15 -23.96
N SER A 30 1.48 11.20 -23.68
CA SER A 30 1.81 11.59 -22.30
C SER A 30 0.58 12.03 -21.50
N ARG A 31 -0.31 12.83 -22.09
CA ARG A 31 -1.57 13.25 -21.44
C ARG A 31 -2.53 12.09 -21.20
N TYR A 32 -2.58 11.13 -22.13
CA TYR A 32 -3.37 9.92 -21.93
C TYR A 32 -2.82 9.11 -20.76
N LEU A 33 -1.52 8.80 -20.75
CA LEU A 33 -0.88 8.08 -19.65
C LEU A 33 -1.05 8.81 -18.31
N GLU A 34 -0.88 10.13 -18.28
CA GLU A 34 -1.10 10.95 -17.08
C GLU A 34 -2.54 10.80 -16.55
N SER A 35 -3.54 10.91 -17.43
CA SER A 35 -4.95 10.75 -17.05
C SER A 35 -5.26 9.33 -16.53
N ARG A 36 -4.73 8.30 -17.21
CA ARG A 36 -4.91 6.90 -16.79
C ARG A 36 -4.20 6.60 -15.47
N ILE A 37 -2.97 7.06 -15.30
CA ILE A 37 -2.20 6.93 -14.05
C ILE A 37 -2.88 7.67 -12.91
N TYR A 38 -3.39 8.88 -13.17
CA TYR A 38 -4.15 9.65 -12.19
C TYR A 38 -5.44 8.93 -11.77
N GLY A 39 -6.20 8.41 -12.74
CA GLY A 39 -7.39 7.62 -12.48
C GLY A 39 -7.09 6.36 -11.67
N LEU A 40 -6.04 5.61 -12.04
CA LEU A 40 -5.60 4.44 -11.29
C LEU A 40 -5.13 4.82 -9.89
N ALA A 41 -4.37 5.89 -9.73
CA ALA A 41 -3.89 6.36 -8.43
C ALA A 41 -5.06 6.81 -7.53
N LEU A 42 -6.10 7.42 -8.07
CA LEU A 42 -7.34 7.72 -7.34
C LEU A 42 -8.10 6.46 -6.94
N GLN A 43 -8.23 5.49 -7.85
CA GLN A 43 -8.92 4.22 -7.58
C GLN A 43 -8.19 3.38 -6.53
N ILE A 44 -6.86 3.31 -6.62
CA ILE A 44 -5.99 2.56 -5.71
C ILE A 44 -5.80 3.34 -4.39
N ASN A 45 -5.82 4.67 -4.48
CA ASN A 45 -5.76 5.65 -3.40
C ASN A 45 -4.51 5.55 -2.49
N LYS A 46 -3.42 4.92 -2.94
CA LYS A 46 -2.19 4.69 -2.13
C LYS A 46 -1.35 5.94 -1.86
N VAL A 47 -1.48 7.00 -2.66
CA VAL A 47 -0.62 8.18 -2.61
C VAL A 47 -1.46 9.46 -2.62
N SER A 48 -1.05 10.45 -1.82
CA SER A 48 -1.66 11.78 -1.87
C SER A 48 -1.25 12.48 -3.16
N LEU A 49 -2.21 12.75 -4.04
CA LEU A 49 -1.96 13.45 -5.29
C LEU A 49 -1.90 14.96 -5.03
N ALA A 50 -0.74 15.57 -5.28
CA ALA A 50 -0.57 17.03 -5.21
C ALA A 50 -1.21 17.75 -6.42
N ASN A 51 -1.52 17.03 -7.50
CA ASN A 51 -2.19 17.59 -8.67
C ASN A 51 -3.65 17.89 -8.34
N SER A 52 -3.96 19.18 -8.07
CA SER A 52 -5.32 19.65 -7.78
C SER A 52 -6.25 19.65 -9.00
N LYS A 53 -5.75 19.37 -10.21
CA LYS A 53 -6.54 19.34 -11.45
C LYS A 53 -6.50 17.95 -12.06
N ALA A 54 -7.69 17.38 -12.31
CA ALA A 54 -7.83 16.14 -13.06
C ALA A 54 -7.26 16.30 -14.48
N PRO A 55 -6.37 15.42 -14.94
CA PRO A 55 -5.81 15.51 -16.28
C PRO A 55 -6.87 15.23 -17.35
N THR A 56 -6.94 16.09 -18.36
CA THR A 56 -7.86 15.92 -19.50
C THR A 56 -7.35 14.81 -20.42
N GLU A 57 -8.19 13.80 -20.67
CA GLU A 57 -7.91 12.78 -21.67
C GLU A 57 -7.71 13.40 -23.05
N SER A 58 -6.65 12.98 -23.76
CA SER A 58 -6.45 13.38 -25.15
C SER A 58 -7.04 12.32 -26.07
N PRO A 59 -7.73 12.70 -27.16
CA PRO A 59 -8.27 11.73 -28.10
C PRO A 59 -7.12 11.01 -28.81
N LEU A 60 -7.12 9.68 -28.74
CA LEU A 60 -6.16 8.80 -29.38
C LEU A 60 -6.87 7.81 -30.30
N SER A 61 -6.17 7.34 -31.33
CA SER A 61 -6.66 6.23 -32.16
C SER A 61 -6.75 4.94 -31.33
N LYS A 62 -7.57 3.97 -31.75
CA LYS A 62 -7.67 2.68 -31.05
C LYS A 62 -6.32 1.96 -30.94
N ALA A 63 -5.50 2.04 -31.99
CA ALA A 63 -4.15 1.46 -32.00
C ALA A 63 -3.22 2.15 -30.99
N ALA A 64 -3.25 3.49 -30.94
CA ALA A 64 -2.44 4.25 -29.98
C ALA A 64 -2.89 4.02 -28.53
N MET A 65 -4.20 3.93 -28.27
CA MET A 65 -4.72 3.58 -26.94
C MET A 65 -4.26 2.19 -26.49
N ALA A 66 -4.35 1.18 -27.37
CA ALA A 66 -3.88 -0.17 -27.06
C ALA A 66 -2.39 -0.19 -26.70
N HIS A 67 -1.57 0.53 -27.47
CA HIS A 67 -0.15 0.67 -27.19
C HIS A 67 0.14 1.38 -25.85
N MET A 68 -0.63 2.40 -25.50
CA MET A 68 -0.48 3.10 -24.21
C MET A 68 -0.92 2.23 -23.02
N GLU A 69 -1.96 1.42 -23.18
CA GLU A 69 -2.37 0.46 -22.14
C GLU A 69 -1.33 -0.67 -21.97
N ASP A 70 -0.69 -1.15 -23.05
CA ASP A 70 0.47 -2.05 -22.97
C ASP A 70 1.64 -1.42 -22.21
N PHE A 71 1.93 -0.17 -22.53
CA PHE A 71 2.96 0.60 -21.84
C PHE A 71 2.67 0.73 -20.34
N LEU A 72 1.41 1.03 -19.99
CA LEU A 72 0.96 1.13 -18.60
C LEU A 72 1.03 -0.22 -17.87
N ARG A 73 0.74 -1.34 -18.55
CA ARG A 73 0.93 -2.69 -18.00
C ARG A 73 2.39 -2.96 -17.62
N ASN A 74 3.33 -2.58 -18.48
CA ASN A 74 4.76 -2.71 -18.19
C ASN A 74 5.18 -1.85 -16.99
N LEU A 75 4.68 -0.62 -16.89
CA LEU A 75 4.90 0.24 -15.72
C LEU A 75 4.44 -0.43 -14.42
N ARG A 76 3.23 -1.01 -14.41
CA ARG A 76 2.69 -1.70 -13.24
C ARG A 76 3.52 -2.92 -12.81
N LEU A 77 4.29 -3.51 -13.73
CA LEU A 77 5.16 -4.64 -13.45
C LEU A 77 6.54 -4.20 -12.94
N VAL A 78 7.13 -3.15 -13.53
CA VAL A 78 8.49 -2.70 -13.22
C VAL A 78 8.55 -1.83 -11.96
N LEU A 79 7.57 -0.95 -11.76
CA LEU A 79 7.59 0.00 -10.64
C LEU A 79 7.65 -0.70 -9.26
N PRO A 80 6.92 -1.80 -8.99
CA PRO A 80 7.04 -2.50 -7.72
C PRO A 80 8.44 -3.08 -7.45
N ALA A 81 9.14 -3.53 -8.50
CA ALA A 81 10.53 -3.99 -8.37
C ALA A 81 11.49 -2.86 -7.95
N LEU A 82 11.15 -1.62 -8.31
CA LEU A 82 11.84 -0.40 -7.88
C LEU A 82 11.30 0.17 -6.56
N ARG A 83 10.49 -0.61 -5.82
CA ARG A 83 9.82 -0.21 -4.56
C ARG A 83 8.81 0.94 -4.71
N PHE A 84 8.25 1.10 -5.91
CA PHE A 84 7.14 2.01 -6.18
C PHE A 84 5.86 1.21 -6.48
N ASP A 85 5.03 0.96 -5.46
CA ASP A 85 3.85 0.10 -5.57
C ASP A 85 2.51 0.87 -5.70
N PHE A 86 2.58 2.18 -5.94
CA PHE A 86 1.41 3.08 -5.96
C PHE A 86 0.41 2.81 -7.10
N LEU A 87 0.79 2.02 -8.11
CA LEU A 87 -0.08 1.57 -9.22
C LEU A 87 -0.51 0.09 -9.12
N THR A 88 -0.17 -0.56 -8.00
CA THR A 88 -0.58 -1.95 -7.73
C THR A 88 -1.85 -1.93 -6.90
N GLU A 89 -2.87 -2.69 -7.30
CA GLU A 89 -4.13 -2.80 -6.57
C GLU A 89 -3.95 -3.48 -5.21
N GLN A 90 -4.85 -3.17 -4.27
CA GLN A 90 -4.91 -3.78 -2.95
C GLN A 90 -4.96 -5.31 -3.08
N THR A 91 -4.02 -5.96 -2.39
CA THR A 91 -3.71 -7.38 -2.48
C THR A 91 -4.93 -8.26 -2.24
N LYS A 92 -5.16 -9.17 -3.19
CA LYS A 92 -6.20 -10.20 -3.19
C LYS A 92 -6.29 -10.92 -1.83
N PRO A 93 -7.48 -11.37 -1.39
CA PRO A 93 -7.55 -12.36 -0.32
C PRO A 93 -6.75 -13.58 -0.76
N LYS A 94 -5.63 -13.87 -0.08
CA LYS A 94 -5.01 -15.20 -0.15
C LYS A 94 -5.91 -16.11 0.67
N THR A 95 -6.91 -16.69 0.02
CA THR A 95 -7.45 -17.98 0.48
C THR A 95 -6.25 -18.88 0.69
N SER A 96 -6.10 -19.40 1.92
CA SER A 96 -5.06 -20.35 2.28
C SER A 96 -5.11 -21.53 1.31
N VAL A 97 -4.27 -21.49 0.28
CA VAL A 97 -3.91 -22.66 -0.49
C VAL A 97 -2.50 -22.95 -0.04
N LEU A 98 -2.40 -23.94 0.87
CA LEU A 98 -1.20 -24.68 1.27
C LEU A 98 0.04 -24.28 0.47
N ALA A 99 0.70 -23.20 0.89
CA ALA A 99 1.98 -22.85 0.32
C ALA A 99 3.01 -23.81 0.91
N VAL A 100 3.67 -24.55 0.02
CA VAL A 100 4.85 -25.36 0.32
C VAL A 100 5.78 -24.55 1.23
N PRO A 101 6.31 -25.12 2.33
CA PRO A 101 7.10 -24.38 3.29
C PRO A 101 8.43 -23.97 2.64
N SER A 102 8.46 -22.79 2.03
CA SER A 102 9.71 -22.05 1.93
C SER A 102 10.06 -21.68 3.36
N GLN A 103 11.24 -22.06 3.83
CA GLN A 103 11.73 -21.91 5.20
C GLN A 103 12.01 -20.45 5.59
N THR A 104 11.13 -19.52 5.21
CA THR A 104 11.18 -18.13 5.66
C THR A 104 10.41 -18.06 6.97
N THR A 105 11.14 -17.89 8.07
CA THR A 105 10.59 -17.77 9.42
C THR A 105 9.53 -16.67 9.44
N ALA A 106 8.25 -17.03 9.53
CA ALA A 106 7.18 -16.05 9.62
C ALA A 106 7.33 -15.26 10.93
N VAL A 107 7.45 -13.94 10.83
CA VAL A 107 7.55 -13.06 12.00
C VAL A 107 6.16 -12.58 12.35
N TYR A 108 5.75 -12.76 13.61
CA TYR A 108 4.44 -12.38 14.09
C TYR A 108 4.48 -11.03 14.80
N PHE A 109 3.44 -10.26 14.56
CA PHE A 109 3.21 -8.94 15.13
C PHE A 109 1.83 -8.87 15.75
N LYS A 110 1.73 -8.11 16.84
CA LYS A 110 0.49 -7.86 17.55
C LYS A 110 0.25 -6.37 17.66
N LEU A 111 -0.98 -5.97 17.37
CA LEU A 111 -1.48 -4.62 17.61
C LEU A 111 -2.54 -4.73 18.70
N THR A 112 -2.32 -4.05 19.82
CA THR A 112 -3.27 -4.03 20.93
C THR A 112 -3.61 -2.59 21.27
N THR A 113 -4.90 -2.27 21.33
CA THR A 113 -5.43 -0.99 21.81
C THR A 113 -6.49 -1.26 22.87
N LYS A 114 -7.10 -0.19 23.41
CA LYS A 114 -8.21 -0.33 24.37
C LYS A 114 -9.44 -1.03 23.78
N GLU A 115 -9.63 -0.98 22.46
CA GLU A 115 -10.86 -1.44 21.79
C GLU A 115 -10.64 -2.68 20.92
N VAL A 116 -9.46 -2.84 20.32
CA VAL A 116 -9.16 -3.90 19.36
C VAL A 116 -7.83 -4.58 19.64
N THR A 117 -7.78 -5.89 19.39
CA THR A 117 -6.55 -6.68 19.35
C THR A 117 -6.46 -7.43 18.03
N ALA A 118 -5.40 -7.21 17.27
CA ALA A 118 -5.16 -7.88 16.00
C ALA A 118 -3.79 -8.56 15.98
N ARG A 119 -3.70 -9.67 15.25
CA ARG A 119 -2.47 -10.41 15.01
C ARG A 119 -2.18 -10.41 13.51
N ALA A 120 -0.93 -10.16 13.17
CA ALA A 120 -0.46 -10.19 11.80
C ALA A 120 0.84 -10.97 11.69
N ARG A 121 1.11 -11.54 10.53
CA ARG A 121 2.35 -12.23 10.21
C ARG A 121 2.97 -11.62 8.96
N GLN A 122 4.28 -11.45 8.98
CA GLN A 122 5.04 -11.04 7.81
C GLN A 122 5.62 -12.28 7.14
N GLU A 123 5.26 -12.49 5.87
CA GLU A 123 5.66 -13.66 5.08
C GLU A 123 5.94 -13.22 3.64
N ALA A 124 7.13 -13.55 3.12
CA ALA A 124 7.53 -13.28 1.73
C ALA A 124 7.34 -11.81 1.27
N GLY A 125 7.42 -10.85 2.21
CA GLY A 125 7.21 -9.42 1.95
C GLY A 125 5.77 -8.93 2.08
N ASP A 126 4.79 -9.83 2.25
CA ASP A 126 3.41 -9.47 2.54
C ASP A 126 3.18 -9.33 4.05
N PHE A 127 2.33 -8.37 4.44
CA PHE A 127 1.89 -8.20 5.83
C PHE A 127 0.46 -8.69 5.99
N ILE A 128 0.29 -9.88 6.55
CA ILE A 128 -1.00 -10.60 6.56
C ILE A 128 -1.63 -10.46 7.94
N VAL A 129 -2.79 -9.81 8.04
CA VAL A 129 -3.62 -9.84 9.25
C VAL A 129 -4.40 -11.16 9.27
N GLU A 130 -4.33 -11.87 10.39
CA GLU A 130 -4.92 -13.21 10.51
C GLU A 130 -6.44 -13.15 10.74
N GLU A 131 -7.14 -14.16 10.24
CA GLU A 131 -8.52 -14.46 10.63
C GLU A 131 -8.65 -14.48 12.16
N GLY A 132 -9.76 -13.92 12.67
CA GLY A 132 -10.05 -13.81 14.09
C GLY A 132 -9.45 -12.57 14.74
N SER A 133 -8.64 -11.78 14.03
CA SER A 133 -8.20 -10.46 14.51
C SER A 133 -9.37 -9.50 14.64
N ASP A 134 -9.41 -8.72 15.73
CA ASP A 134 -10.42 -7.69 15.91
C ASP A 134 -10.17 -6.51 14.95
N ALA A 135 -11.26 -5.93 14.47
CA ALA A 135 -11.28 -4.66 13.77
C ALA A 135 -12.29 -3.74 14.47
N ARG A 136 -12.06 -2.43 14.43
CA ARG A 136 -12.97 -1.48 15.06
C ARG A 136 -14.33 -1.58 14.40
N SER A 137 -15.41 -1.38 15.16
CA SER A 137 -16.80 -1.46 14.67
C SER A 137 -17.14 -0.38 13.65
N THR A 138 -16.54 0.81 13.77
CA THR A 138 -16.78 1.94 12.87
C THR A 138 -15.48 2.65 12.51
N TRP A 139 -15.43 3.20 11.30
CA TRP A 139 -14.40 4.16 10.92
C TRP A 139 -14.65 5.49 11.66
N VAL A 140 -13.66 5.98 12.41
CA VAL A 140 -13.76 7.22 13.21
C VAL A 140 -12.70 8.26 12.83
N GLY A 141 -11.94 8.03 11.76
CA GLY A 141 -10.95 8.99 11.27
C GLY A 141 -11.61 10.32 10.89
N THR A 142 -11.03 11.44 11.35
CA THR A 142 -11.53 12.81 11.15
C THR A 142 -11.60 13.22 9.66
N THR A 143 -10.83 12.55 8.81
CA THR A 143 -10.95 12.64 7.36
C THR A 143 -11.92 11.53 6.92
N SER A 144 -13.02 11.95 6.32
CA SER A 144 -14.23 11.22 5.92
C SER A 144 -14.08 9.73 5.55
N ALA A 145 -15.20 9.01 5.52
CA ALA A 145 -15.31 7.67 4.92
C ALA A 145 -14.69 7.58 3.49
N ASP A 146 -14.47 8.73 2.84
CA ASP A 146 -13.83 8.91 1.53
C ASP A 146 -12.28 8.88 1.55
N SER A 147 -11.65 8.78 2.72
CA SER A 147 -10.19 8.59 2.81
C SER A 147 -9.77 7.20 2.30
N THR A 148 -8.55 7.07 1.77
CA THR A 148 -7.96 5.80 1.29
C THR A 148 -8.27 4.60 2.17
N TYR A 149 -8.00 4.76 3.46
CA TYR A 149 -8.14 3.70 4.45
C TYR A 149 -9.60 3.49 4.86
N GLY A 150 -10.43 4.53 4.83
CA GLY A 150 -11.88 4.43 5.03
C GLY A 150 -12.57 3.64 3.91
N LEU A 151 -12.22 3.92 2.65
CA LEU A 151 -12.70 3.17 1.49
C LEU A 151 -12.22 1.73 1.50
N LEU A 152 -10.96 1.49 1.86
CA LEU A 152 -10.43 0.13 2.04
C LEU A 152 -11.22 -0.63 3.11
N TYR A 153 -11.42 -0.02 4.29
CA TYR A 153 -12.20 -0.62 5.35
C TYR A 153 -13.62 -0.97 4.88
N ALA A 154 -14.30 -0.04 4.20
CA ALA A 154 -15.63 -0.27 3.65
C ALA A 154 -15.66 -1.40 2.61
N SER A 155 -14.62 -1.49 1.76
CA SER A 155 -14.46 -2.56 0.78
C SER A 155 -14.27 -3.92 1.44
N LEU A 156 -13.48 -4.02 2.51
CA LEU A 156 -13.27 -5.28 3.22
C LEU A 156 -14.54 -5.75 3.94
N VAL A 157 -15.35 -4.81 4.43
CA VAL A 157 -16.67 -5.11 4.99
C VAL A 157 -17.64 -5.58 3.90
N SER A 158 -17.69 -4.90 2.74
CA SER A 158 -18.60 -5.28 1.65
C SER A 158 -18.23 -6.61 1.00
N GLN A 159 -16.94 -6.97 1.00
CA GLN A 159 -16.42 -8.25 0.53
C GLN A 159 -16.61 -9.39 1.55
N GLY A 160 -17.07 -9.10 2.77
CA GLY A 160 -17.22 -10.10 3.83
C GLY A 160 -15.90 -10.60 4.43
N ILE A 161 -14.79 -9.88 4.18
CA ILE A 161 -13.50 -10.16 4.80
C ILE A 161 -13.50 -9.68 6.25
N ILE A 162 -14.12 -8.53 6.50
CA ILE A 162 -14.42 -8.04 7.85
C ILE A 162 -15.92 -8.18 8.08
N GLY A 163 -16.31 -8.82 9.17
CA GLY A 163 -17.71 -9.02 9.51
C GLY A 163 -17.93 -9.04 11.01
N ASP A 164 -19.19 -9.08 11.41
CA ASP A 164 -19.56 -9.15 12.82
C ASP A 164 -19.45 -10.58 13.33
N ARG A 165 -18.66 -10.78 14.38
CA ARG A 165 -18.48 -12.05 15.08
C ARG A 165 -18.43 -11.79 16.60
N ASN A 166 -19.31 -12.44 17.35
CA ASN A 166 -19.42 -12.27 18.82
C ASN A 166 -19.67 -10.82 19.28
N GLY A 167 -20.42 -10.03 18.50
CA GLY A 167 -20.74 -8.64 18.85
C GLY A 167 -19.58 -7.64 18.66
N LYS A 168 -18.50 -8.07 18.00
CA LYS A 168 -17.38 -7.23 17.57
C LYS A 168 -17.14 -7.42 16.08
N ARG A 169 -16.51 -6.45 15.42
CA ARG A 169 -16.00 -6.65 14.06
C ARG A 169 -14.69 -7.43 14.11
N GLN A 170 -14.59 -8.45 13.27
CA GLN A 170 -13.41 -9.29 13.17
C GLN A 170 -13.10 -9.60 11.71
N PHE A 171 -11.84 -9.88 11.43
CA PHE A 171 -11.43 -10.48 10.16
C PHE A 171 -11.99 -11.92 10.12
N LEU A 172 -12.92 -12.17 9.19
CA LEU A 172 -13.48 -13.50 8.92
C LEU A 172 -12.54 -14.35 8.08
N GLN A 173 -11.57 -13.72 7.42
CA GLN A 173 -10.53 -14.36 6.63
C GLN A 173 -9.23 -13.59 6.78
N SER A 174 -8.11 -14.29 6.69
CA SER A 174 -6.79 -13.64 6.66
C SER A 174 -6.66 -12.75 5.43
N TYR A 175 -6.13 -11.54 5.61
CA TYR A 175 -5.99 -10.56 4.53
C TYR A 175 -4.56 -10.02 4.45
N ALA A 176 -3.98 -10.10 3.26
CA ALA A 176 -2.66 -9.55 2.98
C ALA A 176 -2.80 -8.06 2.69
N PHE A 177 -2.15 -7.23 3.49
CA PHE A 177 -2.02 -5.80 3.25
C PHE A 177 -0.72 -5.50 2.53
N ASN A 178 -0.77 -4.50 1.65
CA ASN A 178 0.39 -4.00 0.93
C ASN A 178 1.26 -3.04 1.78
N SER A 179 0.78 -2.63 2.96
CA SER A 179 1.56 -1.84 3.91
C SER A 179 1.10 -2.07 5.34
N VAL A 180 2.04 -1.96 6.27
CA VAL A 180 1.81 -2.12 7.70
C VAL A 180 0.89 -1.03 8.25
N SER A 181 0.95 0.17 7.66
CA SER A 181 0.06 1.30 8.00
C SER A 181 -1.37 1.09 7.51
N ALA A 182 -1.58 0.45 6.35
CA ALA A 182 -2.91 0.07 5.90
C ALA A 182 -3.54 -0.95 6.85
N ALA A 183 -2.78 -1.98 7.24
CA ALA A 183 -3.21 -2.97 8.22
C ALA A 183 -3.58 -2.32 9.56
N ALA A 184 -2.71 -1.45 10.09
CA ALA A 184 -2.97 -0.74 11.35
C ALA A 184 -4.22 0.14 11.26
N SER A 185 -4.37 0.89 10.16
CA SER A 185 -5.47 1.84 10.01
C SER A 185 -6.83 1.16 9.89
N VAL A 186 -6.89 0.02 9.18
CA VAL A 186 -8.11 -0.78 9.06
C VAL A 186 -8.49 -1.40 10.41
N VAL A 187 -7.50 -1.95 11.14
CA VAL A 187 -7.73 -2.54 12.47
C VAL A 187 -8.25 -1.49 13.46
N THR A 188 -7.61 -0.33 13.54
CA THR A 188 -7.98 0.72 14.52
C THR A 188 -9.12 1.62 14.06
N GLY A 189 -9.60 1.46 12.82
CA GLY A 189 -10.68 2.28 12.23
C GLY A 189 -10.32 3.76 12.10
N ARG A 190 -9.04 4.11 12.00
CA ARG A 190 -8.55 5.48 11.82
C ARG A 190 -7.15 5.47 11.20
N PRO A 191 -6.73 6.55 10.52
CA PRO A 191 -5.36 6.67 10.04
C PRO A 191 -4.35 6.46 11.19
N THR A 192 -3.51 5.44 11.07
CA THR A 192 -2.57 5.01 12.11
C THR A 192 -1.23 4.67 11.48
N SER A 193 -0.14 5.17 12.07
CA SER A 193 1.22 4.77 11.68
C SER A 193 1.42 3.28 12.00
N GLY A 194 1.63 2.46 10.97
CA GLY A 194 1.87 1.04 11.15
C GLY A 194 3.20 0.75 11.86
N GLN A 195 4.23 1.52 11.54
CA GLN A 195 5.58 1.33 12.05
C GLN A 195 5.65 1.33 13.60
N GLY A 196 4.85 2.16 14.26
CA GLY A 196 4.79 2.23 15.73
C GLY A 196 3.62 1.48 16.37
N ALA A 197 2.65 1.00 15.59
CA ALA A 197 1.44 0.36 16.13
C ALA A 197 1.59 -1.17 16.30
N TRP A 198 2.39 -1.80 15.45
CA TRP A 198 2.62 -3.23 15.47
C TRP A 198 3.87 -3.56 16.29
N HIS A 199 3.74 -4.43 17.27
CA HIS A 199 4.84 -4.88 18.13
C HIS A 199 5.13 -6.35 17.86
N MET A 200 6.40 -6.76 17.92
CA MET A 200 6.76 -8.15 17.72
C MET A 200 6.16 -9.03 18.81
N GLU A 201 5.62 -10.19 18.43
CA GLU A 201 5.09 -11.15 19.40
C GLU A 201 6.20 -11.77 20.26
N SER A 202 7.42 -11.90 19.69
CA SER A 202 8.60 -12.38 20.41
C SER A 202 9.17 -11.37 21.40
N ASP A 203 9.00 -10.07 21.15
CA ASP A 203 9.52 -8.98 21.97
C ASP A 203 8.59 -7.76 21.88
N PRO A 204 7.66 -7.61 22.84
CA PRO A 204 6.70 -6.51 22.83
C PRO A 204 7.32 -5.11 22.98
N SER A 205 8.60 -5.00 23.34
CA SER A 205 9.30 -3.71 23.41
C SER A 205 9.71 -3.19 22.03
N LYS A 206 9.75 -4.07 21.03
CA LYS A 206 10.17 -3.75 19.66
C LYS A 206 8.95 -3.57 18.77
N ASN A 207 8.88 -2.39 18.17
CA ASN A 207 7.87 -2.10 17.15
C ASN A 207 8.38 -2.52 15.76
N TYR A 208 7.52 -2.40 14.76
CA TYR A 208 7.85 -2.76 13.38
C TYR A 208 9.02 -1.94 12.80
N SER A 209 9.17 -0.66 13.18
CA SER A 209 10.33 0.15 12.78
C SER A 209 11.64 -0.43 13.32
N ASP A 210 11.67 -0.84 14.59
CA ASP A 210 12.85 -1.44 15.21
C ASP A 210 13.22 -2.77 14.53
N TYR A 211 12.21 -3.56 14.16
CA TYR A 211 12.39 -4.78 13.39
C TYR A 211 13.02 -4.51 12.01
N GLU A 212 12.54 -3.50 11.26
CA GLU A 212 13.13 -3.15 9.96
C GLU A 212 14.59 -2.70 10.09
N GLN A 213 14.93 -1.94 11.14
CA GLN A 213 16.31 -1.51 11.41
C GLN A 213 17.21 -2.70 11.76
N MET A 214 16.73 -3.64 12.57
CA MET A 214 17.47 -4.87 12.90
C MET A 214 17.73 -5.71 11.65
N LEU A 215 16.73 -5.84 10.77
CA LEU A 215 16.87 -6.58 9.52
C LEU A 215 17.87 -5.91 8.57
N ALA A 216 17.84 -4.57 8.48
CA ALA A 216 18.80 -3.80 7.69
C ALA A 216 20.24 -3.96 8.21
N ALA A 217 20.43 -3.87 9.53
CA ALA A 217 21.75 -4.04 10.16
C ALA A 217 22.32 -5.46 9.97
N GLN A 218 21.47 -6.49 10.02
CA GLN A 218 21.88 -7.87 9.72
C GLN A 218 22.29 -8.03 8.26
N SER A 219 21.51 -7.45 7.34
CA SER A 219 21.79 -7.49 5.89
C SER A 219 23.10 -6.78 5.52
N GLU A 220 23.40 -5.66 6.17
CA GLU A 220 24.66 -4.92 5.99
C GLU A 220 25.87 -5.70 6.52
N SER A 221 25.73 -6.41 7.64
CA SER A 221 26.81 -7.23 8.19
C SER A 221 27.17 -8.44 7.32
N GLU A 222 26.23 -8.95 6.53
CA GLU A 222 26.40 -10.13 5.67
C GLU A 222 27.01 -9.77 4.30
N GLN A 223 26.93 -8.51 3.87
CA GLN A 223 27.55 -8.03 2.62
C GLN A 223 29.02 -7.60 2.75
N VAL A 224 29.55 -7.53 3.98
CA VAL A 224 30.92 -7.09 4.27
C VAL A 224 31.87 -8.29 4.52
N VAL A 225 31.37 -9.53 4.35
CA VAL A 225 32.14 -10.77 4.53
C VAL A 225 32.51 -11.39 3.19
#